data_AF-A0A7J9R3R1-F1
#
_entry.id   AF-A0A7J9R3R1-F1
#
_cell.length_a   1.000
_cell.length_b   1.000
_cell.length_c   1.000
_cell.angle_alpha   90.00
_cell.angle_beta   90.00
_cell.angle_gamma   90.00
#
_symmetry.space_group_name_H-M   'P 1'
#
loop_
_entity.id
_entity.type
_entity.pdbx_description
1 polymer ?
#
loop_
_entity_poly.entity_id
_entity_poly.type
_entity_poly.pdbx_seq_one_letter_code
_entity_poly.pdbx_strand_id
1 'polypeptide(L)' 'LGMTSQCIDGRVGMTVYESGRDLLDLGIVPLENMIPEVALVKAMWVLGNSNDKEEIKNLMLENIASEIS' A
#
# COMPACT_ATOMS: atom_id res chain seq x y z
N LEU A 1 1.88 -5.55 -5.47
CA LEU A 1 2.91 -5.45 -4.40
C LEU A 1 2.79 -4.06 -3.80
N GLY A 2 2.68 -3.94 -2.47
CA GLY A 2 2.49 -2.66 -1.77
C GLY A 2 3.71 -2.28 -0.93
N MET A 3 3.92 -0.98 -0.70
CA MET A 3 5.05 -0.42 0.06
C MET A 3 4.56 0.36 1.28
N THR A 4 5.14 0.09 2.45
CA THR A 4 4.96 0.84 3.69
C THR A 4 6.31 1.34 4.23
N SER A 5 6.27 2.30 5.16
CA SER A 5 7.46 2.77 5.87
C SER A 5 7.77 1.88 7.07
N GLN A 6 9.06 1.71 7.40
CA GLN A 6 9.46 1.13 8.69
C GLN A 6 9.23 2.10 9.85
N CYS A 7 9.17 3.40 9.57
CA CYS A 7 8.79 4.40 10.56
C CYS A 7 7.27 4.35 10.75
N ILE A 8 6.82 4.31 12.01
CA ILE A 8 5.40 4.22 12.37
C ILE A 8 4.65 5.50 11.97
N ASP A 9 5.30 6.65 12.12
CA ASP A 9 4.72 7.95 11.79
C ASP A 9 5.25 8.46 10.45
N GLY A 10 4.34 9.02 9.66
CA GLY A 10 4.60 9.59 8.35
C GLY A 10 3.78 8.96 7.22
N ARG A 11 4.00 9.50 6.01
CA ARG A 11 3.35 9.07 4.77
C ARG A 11 4.41 8.69 3.75
N VAL A 12 4.23 7.55 3.10
CA VAL A 12 5.12 7.07 2.04
C VAL A 12 5.00 7.97 0.80
N GLY A 13 6.09 8.66 0.46
CA GLY A 13 6.21 9.50 -0.73
C GLY A 13 7.27 8.97 -1.70
N MET A 14 6.85 8.14 -2.66
CA MET A 14 7.77 7.49 -3.61
C MET A 14 8.20 8.39 -4.79
N THR A 15 7.62 9.57 -4.95
CA THR A 15 7.94 10.49 -6.06
C THR A 15 9.17 11.36 -5.81
N VAL A 16 9.63 11.46 -4.55
CA VAL A 16 10.69 12.38 -4.13
C VAL A 16 12.07 11.88 -4.56
N TYR A 17 12.40 10.63 -4.23
CA TYR A 17 13.71 10.03 -4.46
C TYR A 17 13.70 9.11 -5.69
N GLU A 18 14.86 8.99 -6.35
CA GLU A 18 15.05 8.11 -7.52
C GLU A 18 14.64 6.67 -7.23
N SER A 19 15.12 6.12 -6.12
CA SER A 19 14.77 4.77 -5.67
C SER A 19 13.26 4.57 -5.50
N GLY A 20 12.52 5.60 -5.09
CA GLY A 20 11.06 5.53 -5.00
C GLY A 20 10.41 5.47 -6.39
N ARG A 21 10.92 6.26 -7.34
CA ARG A 21 10.44 6.25 -8.73
C ARG A 21 10.73 4.93 -9.43
N ASP A 22 11.91 4.35 -9.20
CA ASP A 22 12.24 3.02 -9.74
C ASP A 22 11.25 1.95 -9.27
N LEU A 23 10.85 1.99 -8.00
CA LEU A 23 9.88 1.05 -7.45
C LEU A 23 8.47 1.27 -8.02
N LEU A 24 8.07 2.53 -8.28
CA LEU A 24 6.82 2.84 -8.99
C LEU A 24 6.84 2.26 -10.42
N ASP A 25 7.96 2.40 -11.13
CA ASP A 25 8.14 1.84 -12.49
C ASP A 25 8.11 0.31 -12.51
N LEU A 26 8.53 -0.34 -11.41
CA LEU A 26 8.38 -1.78 -11.18
C LEU A 26 6.95 -2.20 -10.77
N GLY A 27 6.01 -1.25 -10.65
CA GLY A 27 4.61 -1.52 -10.32
C GLY A 27 4.33 -1.69 -8.82
N ILE A 28 5.22 -1.21 -7.95
CA ILE A 28 4.98 -1.19 -6.50
C ILE A 28 4.10 0.01 -6.17
N VAL A 29 3.10 -0.22 -5.34
CA VAL A 29 2.09 0.79 -4.98
C VAL A 29 2.36 1.32 -3.57
N PRO A 30 2.50 2.64 -3.37
CA PRO A 30 2.60 3.23 -2.03
C PRO A 30 1.27 3.09 -1.29
N LEU A 31 1.31 2.61 -0.03
CA LEU A 31 0.13 2.44 0.83
C LEU A 31 -0.07 3.63 1.79
N GLU A 32 0.23 4.83 1.31
CA GLU A 32 0.10 6.10 2.03
C GLU A 32 0.72 6.08 3.44
N ASN A 33 -0.09 6.31 4.48
CA ASN A 33 0.28 6.31 5.90
C ASN A 33 -0.21 5.06 6.66
N MET A 34 -0.56 3.99 5.93
CA MET A 34 -0.96 2.74 6.56
C MET A 34 0.24 2.10 7.28
N ILE A 35 0.06 1.72 8.55
CA ILE A 35 1.12 1.04 9.29
C ILE A 35 1.37 -0.37 8.71
N PRO A 36 2.62 -0.88 8.75
CA PRO A 36 2.98 -2.15 8.13
C PRO A 36 2.13 -3.35 8.58
N GLU A 37 1.76 -3.41 9.86
CA GLU A 37 0.96 -4.49 10.43
C GLU A 37 -0.47 -4.48 9.86
N VAL A 38 -1.07 -3.30 9.68
CA VAL A 38 -2.41 -3.15 9.11
C VAL A 38 -2.38 -3.43 7.61
N ALA A 39 -1.34 -2.98 6.90
CA ALA A 39 -1.15 -3.31 5.50
C ALA A 39 -1.04 -4.82 5.26
N LEU A 40 -0.36 -5.55 6.15
CA LEU A 40 -0.28 -7.01 6.09
C LEU A 40 -1.65 -7.67 6.28
N VAL A 41 -2.38 -7.30 7.34
CA VAL A 41 -3.71 -7.87 7.62
C VAL A 41 -4.71 -7.53 6.52
N LYS A 42 -4.68 -6.30 6.00
CA LYS A 42 -5.51 -5.87 4.88
C LYS A 42 -5.18 -6.67 3.63
N ALA A 43 -3.90 -6.90 3.32
CA ALA A 43 -3.51 -7.74 2.19
C ALA A 43 -4.05 -9.17 2.31
N MET A 44 -3.97 -9.78 3.50
CA MET A 44 -4.58 -11.09 3.76
C MET A 44 -6.09 -11.08 3.51
N TRP A 45 -6.79 -10.05 3.97
CA TRP A 45 -8.23 -9.89 3.76
C TRP A 45 -8.58 -9.67 2.28
N VAL A 46 -7.91 -8.76 1.59
CA VAL A 46 -8.15 -8.45 0.17
C VAL A 46 -7.93 -9.68 -0.70
N LEU A 47 -6.84 -10.43 -0.47
CA LEU A 47 -6.55 -11.68 -1.20
C LEU A 47 -7.57 -12.79 -0.92
N GLY A 48 -8.26 -12.74 0.22
CA GLY A 48 -9.36 -13.65 0.54
C GLY A 48 -10.69 -13.28 -0.16
N ASN A 49 -10.85 -12.03 -0.60
CA ASN A 49 -12.09 -11.51 -1.18
C ASN A 49 -12.04 -11.31 -2.70
N SER A 50 -10.85 -11.13 -3.30
CA SER A 50 -10.70 -10.99 -4.76
C SER A 50 -9.45 -11.71 -5.28
N ASN A 51 -9.55 -12.17 -6.53
CA ASN A 51 -8.44 -12.72 -7.31
C ASN A 51 -8.02 -11.81 -8.47
N ASP A 52 -8.76 -10.72 -8.73
CA ASP A 52 -8.41 -9.77 -9.78
C ASP A 52 -7.37 -8.77 -9.28
N LYS A 53 -6.30 -8.59 -10.05
CA LYS A 53 -5.16 -7.77 -9.61
C LYS A 53 -5.49 -6.29 -9.48
N GLU A 54 -6.35 -5.77 -10.35
CA GLU A 54 -6.74 -4.36 -10.32
C GLU A 54 -7.71 -4.12 -9.15
N GLU A 55 -8.65 -5.03 -8.92
CA GLU A 55 -9.53 -4.97 -7.74
C GLU A 55 -8.74 -5.06 -6.43
N ILE A 56 -7.77 -5.99 -6.33
CA ILE A 56 -6.86 -6.09 -5.17
C ILE A 56 -6.14 -4.76 -4.93
N LYS A 57 -5.61 -4.14 -5.98
CA LYS A 57 -4.91 -2.86 -5.89
C LYS A 57 -5.85 -1.75 -5.41
N ASN A 58 -7.06 -1.69 -5.96
CA ASN A 58 -8.05 -0.68 -5.58
C ASN A 58 -8.49 -0.84 -4.12
N LEU A 59 -8.77 -2.07 -3.68
CA LEU A 59 -9.15 -2.36 -2.30
C LEU A 59 -8.04 -2.03 -1.29
N MET A 60 -6.77 -2.24 -1.66
CA MET A 60 -5.65 -1.85 -0.81
C MET A 60 -5.55 -0.34 -0.62
N LEU A 61 -5.91 0.45 -1.63
CA LEU A 61 -5.88 1.92 -1.63
C LEU A 61 -7.16 2.57 -1.09
N GLU A 62 -8.28 1.86 -1.09
CA GLU A 62 -9.55 2.34 -0.55
C GLU A 62 -9.51 2.40 0.98
N ASN A 63 -10.01 3.48 1.59
CA ASN A 63 -10.11 3.56 3.04
C ASN A 63 -11.39 2.86 3.54
N ILE A 64 -11.26 1.76 4.27
CA ILE A 64 -12.39 0.92 4.70
C ILE A 64 -12.71 1.09 6.19
N ALA A 65 -11.70 1.21 7.03
CA ALA A 65 -11.75 1.18 8.49
C ALA A 65 -10.83 2.24 9.14
N SER A 66 -10.63 3.38 8.49
CA SER A 66 -9.76 4.48 8.94
C SER A 66 -8.26 4.15 8.99
N GLU A 67 -7.82 3.22 8.15
CA GLU A 67 -6.41 2.82 8.02
C GLU A 67 -5.58 3.73 7.11
N ILE A 68 -6.22 4.62 6.35
CA ILE A 68 -5.59 5.63 5.49
C ILE A 68 -6.17 7.01 5.82
N SER A 69 -5.33 8.04 5.84
CA SER A 69 -5.73 9.46 5.93
C SER A 69 -4.77 10.38 5.20
#